data_AF-A0A8H5TAR9-F1
#
_entry.id   AF-A0A8H5TAR9-F1
#
_cell.length_a   1.000
_cell.length_b   1.000
_cell.length_c   1.000
_cell.angle_alpha   90.00
_cell.angle_beta   90.00
_cell.angle_gamma   90.00
#
_symmetry.space_group_name_H-M   'P 1'
#
loop_
_entity.id
_entity.type
_entity.pdbx_description
1 polymer ?
#
loop_
_entity_poly.entity_id
_entity_poly.type
_entity_poly.pdbx_seq_one_letter_code
_entity_poly.pdbx_strand_id
1 'polypeptide(L)'
;MATVPALSGLRLGVGMDATKHFVSNLDAVSLLLLTVTLIAFLVPIFILFPPVSVDCSDVLRQTHSRAGLASRHDNDRRESPGHRVPEVSTPEGKSRHISPVDSCRAIELDIAATPSESTKCDRLYAFAQLDPEIGQEDSPVWETISSGDFPLLANIDVDLWIPDPHKTSRLLGTVDGAFLVLRFPWMAAGLMQQISAKISHGLRAAPEKEFMLPVSFPDENEIRVQGYSFAEVRIEGHVTTALNMEVELPAELARYLGVEHHLGIFRCSTAQITIDPPVWAEYKVRHNFDRIDGNDGDSRNIR
;
A
#
# COMPACT_ATOMS: atom_id res chain seq x y z
N MET A 1 -53.26 3.82 -44.46
CA MET A 1 -52.12 3.81 -45.42
C MET A 1 -51.34 5.09 -45.25
N ALA A 2 -50.22 5.05 -44.53
CA ALA A 2 -49.09 5.96 -44.71
C ALA A 2 -47.90 5.40 -43.91
N THR A 3 -46.88 5.10 -44.70
CA THR A 3 -45.58 4.46 -44.51
C THR A 3 -44.67 5.10 -43.44
N VAL A 4 -43.88 4.25 -42.77
CA VAL A 4 -42.76 4.57 -41.85
C VAL A 4 -41.51 5.02 -42.65
N PRO A 5 -40.61 5.85 -42.09
CA PRO A 5 -39.24 5.37 -41.85
C PRO A 5 -38.68 5.86 -40.49
N ALA A 6 -38.20 4.99 -39.60
CA ALA A 6 -36.85 4.41 -39.57
C ALA A 6 -35.74 5.48 -39.46
N LEU A 7 -35.43 5.89 -38.22
CA LEU A 7 -34.23 6.67 -37.88
C LEU A 7 -33.12 5.71 -37.46
N SER A 8 -32.34 5.29 -38.46
CA SER A 8 -31.08 4.56 -38.29
C SER A 8 -29.91 5.54 -38.24
N GLY A 9 -29.01 5.35 -37.27
CA GLY A 9 -27.58 5.65 -37.42
C GLY A 9 -27.11 7.07 -37.08
N LEU A 10 -27.02 7.39 -35.78
CA LEU A 10 -26.14 8.46 -35.30
C LEU A 10 -24.68 8.02 -35.45
N ARG A 11 -24.08 8.39 -36.59
CA ARG A 11 -22.64 8.28 -36.88
C ARG A 11 -21.84 9.22 -35.98
N LEU A 12 -20.99 8.65 -35.12
CA LEU A 12 -19.93 9.33 -34.36
C LEU A 12 -18.78 9.92 -35.23
N GLY A 13 -18.96 10.06 -36.54
CA GLY A 13 -17.90 10.44 -37.49
C GLY A 13 -17.81 11.93 -37.84
N VAL A 14 -18.80 12.76 -37.45
CA VAL A 14 -18.92 14.15 -37.94
C VAL A 14 -18.01 15.16 -37.22
N GLY A 15 -17.54 14.85 -36.00
CA GLY A 15 -16.70 15.78 -35.22
C GLY A 15 -15.25 15.89 -35.69
N MET A 16 -14.68 14.83 -36.26
CA MET A 16 -13.26 14.78 -36.64
C MET A 16 -12.95 15.46 -37.98
N ASP A 17 -13.92 15.56 -38.88
CA ASP A 17 -13.69 16.21 -40.18
C ASP A 17 -13.87 17.72 -40.12
N ALA A 18 -14.78 18.21 -39.27
CA ALA A 18 -14.96 19.64 -39.01
C ALA A 18 -13.75 20.26 -38.28
N THR A 19 -13.14 19.53 -37.34
CA THR A 19 -11.95 20.00 -36.60
C THR A 19 -10.71 20.07 -37.50
N LYS A 20 -10.53 19.14 -38.44
CA LYS A 20 -9.44 19.18 -39.43
C LYS A 20 -9.55 20.40 -40.35
N HIS A 21 -10.76 20.70 -40.86
CA HIS A 21 -10.98 21.87 -41.72
C HIS A 21 -10.76 23.20 -40.99
N PHE A 22 -11.08 23.27 -39.70
CA PHE A 22 -10.82 24.47 -38.89
C PHE A 22 -9.31 24.67 -38.62
N VAL A 23 -8.58 23.60 -38.30
CA VAL A 23 -7.13 23.65 -38.05
C VAL A 23 -6.35 24.00 -39.32
N SER A 24 -6.78 23.52 -40.49
CA SER A 24 -6.13 23.84 -41.77
C SER A 24 -6.32 25.28 -42.26
N ASN A 25 -7.30 26.02 -41.72
CA ASN A 25 -7.57 27.41 -42.09
C ASN A 25 -6.90 28.43 -41.14
N LEU A 26 -6.25 27.98 -40.07
CA LEU A 26 -5.53 28.85 -39.15
C LEU A 26 -4.11 29.12 -39.67
N ASP A 27 -3.77 30.41 -39.77
CA ASP A 27 -2.40 30.82 -40.06
C ASP A 27 -1.45 30.37 -38.93
N ALA A 28 -0.20 30.06 -39.27
CA ALA A 28 0.80 29.55 -38.34
C ALA A 28 1.02 30.51 -37.15
N VAL A 29 0.90 31.83 -37.39
CA VAL A 29 0.98 32.86 -36.35
C VAL A 29 -0.20 32.77 -35.38
N SER A 30 -1.40 32.53 -35.90
CA SER A 30 -2.61 32.40 -35.07
C SER A 30 -2.58 31.13 -34.21
N LEU A 31 -2.10 30.02 -34.78
CA LEU A 31 -1.92 28.77 -34.04
C LEU A 31 -0.88 28.91 -32.92
N LEU A 32 0.22 29.62 -33.19
CA LEU A 32 1.25 29.90 -32.20
C LEU A 32 0.73 30.80 -31.07
N LEU A 33 0.02 31.88 -31.40
CA LEU A 33 -0.59 32.77 -30.40
C LEU A 33 -1.62 32.05 -29.53
N LEU A 34 -2.46 31.21 -30.12
CA LEU A 34 -3.44 30.41 -29.39
C LEU A 34 -2.75 29.43 -28.42
N THR A 35 -1.69 28.76 -28.88
CA THR A 35 -0.90 27.82 -28.07
C THR A 35 -0.20 28.53 -26.90
N VAL A 36 0.47 29.66 -27.17
CA VAL A 36 1.15 30.45 -26.13
C VAL A 36 0.15 30.98 -25.11
N THR A 37 -1.01 31.45 -25.56
CA THR A 37 -2.07 31.94 -24.68
C THR A 37 -2.62 30.82 -23.80
N LEU A 38 -2.89 29.64 -24.38
CA LEU A 38 -3.34 28.46 -23.63
C LEU A 38 -2.31 28.06 -22.56
N ILE A 39 -1.02 28.01 -22.92
CA ILE A 39 0.06 27.71 -21.96
C ILE A 39 0.12 28.76 -20.87
N ALA A 40 0.05 30.05 -21.20
CA ALA A 40 0.09 31.15 -20.24
C ALA A 40 -1.08 31.12 -19.23
N PHE A 41 -2.24 30.59 -19.61
CA PHE A 41 -3.37 30.37 -18.70
C PHE A 41 -3.25 29.07 -17.90
N LEU A 42 -2.70 28.00 -18.48
CA LEU A 42 -2.54 26.72 -17.80
C LEU A 42 -1.41 26.73 -16.76
N VAL A 43 -0.32 27.45 -16.99
CA VAL A 43 0.84 27.50 -16.08
C VAL A 43 0.44 27.98 -14.68
N PRO A 44 -0.30 29.09 -14.48
CA PRO A 44 -0.78 29.48 -13.16
C PRO A 44 -1.68 28.44 -12.50
N ILE A 45 -2.54 27.76 -13.27
CA ILE A 45 -3.41 26.70 -12.75
C ILE A 45 -2.57 25.54 -12.22
N PHE A 46 -1.55 25.10 -12.95
CA PHE A 46 -0.66 24.02 -12.51
C PHE A 46 0.26 24.41 -11.35
N ILE A 47 0.58 25.70 -11.18
CA ILE A 47 1.33 26.19 -10.01
C ILE A 47 0.44 26.22 -8.77
N LEU A 48 -0.81 26.65 -8.90
CA LEU A 48 -1.76 26.76 -7.78
C LEU A 48 -2.37 25.41 -7.40
N PHE A 49 -2.63 24.56 -8.39
CA PHE A 49 -3.18 23.22 -8.25
C PHE A 49 -2.24 22.25 -8.97
N PRO A 50 -1.06 21.96 -8.40
CA PRO A 50 -0.21 20.92 -8.93
C PRO A 50 -1.04 19.63 -8.99
N PRO A 51 -1.12 18.96 -10.17
CA PRO A 51 -1.91 17.74 -10.34
C PRO A 51 -1.22 16.53 -9.66
N VAL A 52 -0.30 16.81 -8.76
CA VAL A 52 0.56 15.88 -8.06
C VAL A 52 -0.19 15.42 -6.83
N SER A 53 -0.50 14.12 -6.77
CA SER A 53 -0.92 13.51 -5.52
C SER A 53 0.24 13.62 -4.52
N VAL A 54 -0.07 14.04 -3.30
CA VAL A 54 0.90 13.96 -2.21
C VAL A 54 1.00 12.50 -1.81
N ASP A 55 2.18 11.92 -2.00
CA ASP A 55 2.42 10.52 -1.63
C ASP A 55 2.67 10.38 -0.13
N CYS A 56 2.36 9.20 0.43
CA CYS A 56 2.61 8.92 1.85
C CYS A 56 4.10 9.08 2.20
N SER A 57 4.99 8.68 1.29
CA SER A 57 6.43 8.84 1.47
C SER A 57 6.85 10.31 1.58
N ASP A 58 6.22 11.24 0.83
CA ASP A 58 6.54 12.68 0.90
C ASP A 58 6.14 13.31 2.24
N VAL A 59 5.04 12.84 2.82
CA VAL A 59 4.63 13.21 4.18
C VAL A 59 5.65 12.70 5.19
N LEU A 60 6.04 11.42 5.08
CA LEU A 60 7.02 10.80 5.98
C LEU A 60 8.40 11.44 5.85
N ARG A 61 8.82 11.94 4.69
CA ARG A 61 10.11 12.64 4.53
C ARG A 61 10.27 13.83 5.49
N GLN A 62 9.17 14.41 5.96
CA GLN A 62 9.19 15.56 6.87
C GLN A 62 9.45 15.19 8.33
N THR A 63 9.19 13.94 8.74
CA THR A 63 9.26 13.48 10.14
C THR A 63 10.13 12.24 10.33
N HIS A 64 10.34 11.47 9.26
CA HIS A 64 11.04 10.19 9.25
C HIS A 64 12.26 10.23 8.33
N SER A 65 13.14 9.26 8.56
CA SER A 65 14.27 8.94 7.70
C SER A 65 14.15 7.49 7.24
N ARG A 66 14.49 7.26 5.97
CA ARG A 66 14.46 5.92 5.38
C ARG A 66 15.66 5.12 5.86
N ALA A 67 15.43 3.94 6.41
CA ALA A 67 16.46 3.09 7.01
C ALA A 67 17.21 2.21 5.99
N GLY A 68 16.64 1.99 4.80
CA GLY A 68 17.23 1.17 3.75
C GLY A 68 18.21 1.91 2.84
N LEU A 69 19.20 1.17 2.33
CA LEU A 69 20.04 1.62 1.23
C LEU A 69 19.17 1.92 0.00
N ALA A 70 19.57 2.94 -0.78
CA ALA A 70 18.81 3.31 -1.97
C ALA A 70 18.83 2.14 -2.97
N SER A 71 17.65 1.62 -3.29
CA SER A 71 17.50 0.64 -4.36
C SER A 71 18.01 1.27 -5.67
N ARG A 72 18.53 0.46 -6.59
CA ARG A 72 19.05 0.93 -7.89
C ARG A 72 18.05 1.81 -8.65
N HIS A 73 16.75 1.61 -8.44
CA HIS A 73 15.68 2.43 -9.02
C HIS A 73 15.53 3.82 -8.39
N ASP A 74 15.91 4.00 -7.12
CA ASP A 74 15.94 5.31 -6.46
C ASP A 74 17.13 6.16 -6.88
N ASN A 75 18.25 5.55 -7.28
CA ASN A 75 19.41 6.29 -7.77
C ASN A 75 19.08 7.08 -9.04
N ASP A 76 18.24 6.52 -9.92
CA ASP A 76 17.73 7.23 -11.11
C ASP A 76 16.78 8.38 -10.74
N ARG A 77 16.18 8.38 -9.53
CA ARG A 77 15.28 9.44 -9.03
C ARG A 77 16.00 10.58 -8.30
N ARG A 78 17.22 10.35 -7.77
CA ARG A 78 17.97 11.36 -7.01
C ARG A 78 18.67 12.42 -7.87
N GLU A 79 18.67 12.28 -9.19
CA GLU A 79 19.12 13.34 -10.11
C GLU A 79 18.05 14.45 -10.26
N SER A 80 17.81 15.20 -9.18
CA SER A 80 17.17 16.51 -9.23
C SER A 80 18.07 17.56 -8.56
N PRO A 81 18.22 18.78 -9.14
CA PRO A 81 19.26 19.71 -8.73
C PRO A 81 18.82 20.47 -7.46
N GLY A 82 19.14 19.92 -6.30
CA GLY A 82 18.93 20.61 -5.04
C GLY A 82 19.31 19.75 -3.85
N HIS A 83 20.41 20.10 -3.20
CA HIS A 83 20.95 19.47 -1.99
C HIS A 83 21.78 18.20 -2.25
N ARG A 84 23.03 18.40 -2.68
CA ARG A 84 24.12 17.43 -2.49
C ARG A 84 24.35 17.28 -0.99
N VAL A 85 23.76 16.25 -0.38
CA VAL A 85 24.33 15.68 0.84
C VAL A 85 25.66 15.04 0.43
N PRO A 86 26.77 15.28 1.15
CA PRO A 86 28.05 14.66 0.82
C PRO A 86 27.86 13.16 0.75
N GLU A 87 28.25 12.58 -0.38
CA GLU A 87 28.42 11.15 -0.57
C GLU A 87 29.50 10.70 0.42
N VAL A 88 29.06 10.32 1.62
CA VAL A 88 29.90 9.56 2.54
C VAL A 88 30.07 8.22 1.84
N SER A 89 31.23 8.06 1.19
CA SER A 89 31.77 6.79 0.77
C SER A 89 31.76 5.87 2.00
N THR A 90 30.69 5.10 2.14
CA THR A 90 30.61 4.08 3.16
C THR A 90 31.61 2.99 2.73
N PRO A 91 32.50 2.54 3.64
CA PRO A 91 33.42 1.46 3.35
C PRO A 91 32.62 0.23 2.91
N GLU A 92 33.24 -0.73 2.22
CA GLU A 92 32.67 -2.02 1.76
C GLU A 92 32.01 -2.81 2.90
N GLY A 93 30.89 -2.31 3.38
CA GLY A 93 30.12 -2.76 4.51
C GLY A 93 29.16 -3.80 3.97
N LYS A 94 29.32 -5.02 4.47
CA LYS A 94 28.38 -6.11 4.26
C LYS A 94 26.96 -5.55 4.49
N SER A 95 26.04 -5.72 3.53
CA SER A 95 24.63 -5.36 3.66
C SER A 95 23.83 -6.56 4.15
N ARG A 96 22.72 -6.31 4.85
CA ARG A 96 21.76 -7.36 5.25
C ARG A 96 20.43 -7.13 4.55
N HIS A 97 19.87 -8.19 3.98
CA HIS A 97 18.54 -8.14 3.37
C HIS A 97 17.48 -8.58 4.38
N ILE A 98 16.40 -7.81 4.52
CA ILE A 98 15.20 -8.17 5.29
C ILE A 98 13.98 -8.16 4.38
N SER A 99 12.99 -9.02 4.63
CA SER A 99 11.73 -9.05 3.88
C SER A 99 10.56 -8.81 4.85
N PRO A 100 10.23 -7.55 5.17
CA PRO A 100 9.18 -7.23 6.13
C PRO A 100 7.79 -7.71 5.69
N VAL A 101 7.59 -7.84 4.39
CA VAL A 101 6.36 -8.32 3.77
C VAL A 101 6.73 -9.56 2.97
N ASP A 102 6.06 -10.68 3.26
CA ASP A 102 6.32 -11.94 2.57
C ASP A 102 6.07 -11.81 1.07
N SER A 103 6.86 -12.53 0.27
CA SER A 103 6.77 -12.58 -1.19
C SER A 103 6.99 -11.25 -1.94
N CYS A 104 7.31 -10.16 -1.24
CA CYS A 104 7.65 -8.85 -1.82
C CYS A 104 9.16 -8.61 -1.90
N ARG A 105 9.57 -7.46 -2.48
CA ARG A 105 10.99 -7.09 -2.57
C ARG A 105 11.59 -6.90 -1.17
N ALA A 106 12.77 -7.49 -0.96
CA ALA A 106 13.57 -7.30 0.24
C ALA A 106 14.23 -5.91 0.30
N ILE A 107 14.43 -5.41 1.52
CA ILE A 107 15.11 -4.16 1.81
C ILE A 107 16.55 -4.46 2.25
N GLU A 108 17.53 -3.73 1.69
CA GLU A 108 18.89 -3.74 2.22
C GLU A 108 19.06 -2.75 3.37
N LEU A 109 19.51 -3.26 4.51
CA LEU A 109 19.91 -2.50 5.67
C LEU A 109 21.44 -2.52 5.83
N ASP A 110 21.98 -1.40 6.33
CA ASP A 110 23.38 -1.34 6.77
C ASP A 110 23.56 -2.18 8.06
N ILE A 111 24.63 -2.98 8.13
CA ILE A 111 24.90 -3.92 9.25
C ILE A 111 25.13 -3.24 10.59
N ALA A 112 25.29 -1.90 10.62
CA ALA A 112 25.22 -1.15 11.85
C ALA A 112 23.87 -1.32 12.59
N ALA A 113 22.81 -1.74 11.90
CA ALA A 113 21.55 -2.16 12.53
C ALA A 113 21.75 -3.45 13.34
N THR A 114 21.34 -3.44 14.61
CA THR A 114 21.57 -4.60 15.48
C THR A 114 20.85 -5.84 14.95
N PRO A 115 21.43 -7.06 15.09
CA PRO A 115 20.78 -8.29 14.66
C PRO A 115 19.35 -8.43 15.21
N SER A 116 19.12 -7.97 16.44
CA SER A 116 17.81 -7.95 17.10
C SER A 116 16.78 -7.06 16.43
N GLU A 117 17.16 -5.94 15.83
CA GLU A 117 16.22 -5.04 15.14
C GLU A 117 15.86 -5.59 13.76
N SER A 118 16.84 -6.18 13.05
CA SER A 118 16.60 -6.79 11.75
C SER A 118 15.64 -8.00 11.82
N THR A 119 15.75 -8.84 12.85
CA THR A 119 14.82 -9.96 13.06
C THR A 119 13.45 -9.50 13.51
N LYS A 120 13.35 -8.37 14.24
CA LYS A 120 12.06 -7.81 14.65
C LYS A 120 11.24 -7.30 13.47
N CYS A 121 11.88 -6.93 12.37
CA CYS A 121 11.22 -6.34 11.20
C CYS A 121 11.09 -7.31 10.02
N ASP A 122 11.49 -8.57 10.16
CA ASP A 122 11.39 -9.57 9.11
C ASP A 122 10.03 -10.29 9.18
N ARG A 123 9.42 -10.56 8.02
CA ARG A 123 8.14 -11.30 7.87
C ARG A 123 7.02 -10.79 8.78
N LEU A 124 6.91 -9.48 8.93
CA LEU A 124 5.85 -8.84 9.72
C LEU A 124 4.47 -8.99 9.08
N TYR A 125 4.42 -9.03 7.76
CA TYR A 125 3.20 -9.06 6.99
C TYR A 125 3.20 -10.17 5.95
N ALA A 126 2.02 -10.68 5.64
CA ALA A 126 1.79 -11.58 4.52
C ALA A 126 0.50 -11.19 3.79
N PHE A 127 0.53 -11.24 2.47
CA PHE A 127 -0.69 -11.12 1.68
C PHE A 127 -1.42 -12.45 1.68
N ALA A 128 -2.74 -12.42 1.68
CA ALA A 128 -3.55 -13.63 1.56
C ALA A 128 -4.80 -13.36 0.72
N GLN A 129 -5.31 -14.40 0.09
CA GLN A 129 -6.58 -14.37 -0.62
C GLN A 129 -7.63 -15.15 0.16
N LEU A 130 -8.88 -14.71 0.08
CA LEU A 130 -9.99 -15.43 0.65
C LEU A 130 -10.39 -16.58 -0.28
N ASP A 131 -10.30 -17.81 0.19
CA ASP A 131 -10.75 -18.97 -0.56
C ASP A 131 -12.30 -19.07 -0.47
N PRO A 132 -13.03 -18.90 -1.60
CA PRO A 132 -14.48 -18.96 -1.60
C PRO A 132 -15.03 -20.39 -1.46
N GLU A 133 -14.24 -21.43 -1.73
CA GLU A 133 -14.66 -22.83 -1.67
C GLU A 133 -14.55 -23.39 -0.24
N ILE A 134 -13.57 -22.91 0.53
CA ILE A 134 -13.33 -23.38 1.91
C ILE A 134 -14.24 -22.67 2.94
N GLY A 135 -14.79 -21.49 2.63
CA GLY A 135 -15.54 -20.65 3.58
C GLY A 135 -17.05 -20.92 3.72
N GLN A 136 -17.55 -22.07 3.25
CA GLN A 136 -19.00 -22.35 3.24
C GLN A 136 -19.55 -22.95 4.55
N GLU A 137 -18.67 -23.40 5.46
CA GLU A 137 -19.03 -23.85 6.82
C GLU A 137 -18.35 -22.95 7.86
N ASP A 138 -19.03 -21.88 8.26
CA ASP A 138 -18.87 -21.10 9.50
C ASP A 138 -17.56 -20.30 9.77
N SER A 139 -16.45 -20.47 9.05
CA SER A 139 -15.33 -19.50 9.07
C SER A 139 -14.57 -19.42 7.74
N PRO A 140 -14.50 -18.25 7.09
CA PRO A 140 -13.75 -18.11 5.84
C PRO A 140 -12.24 -18.14 6.15
N VAL A 141 -11.57 -19.21 5.68
CA VAL A 141 -10.13 -19.40 5.86
C VAL A 141 -9.38 -18.67 4.76
N TRP A 142 -8.44 -17.82 5.15
CA TRP A 142 -7.56 -17.11 4.23
C TRP A 142 -6.36 -17.97 3.85
N GLU A 143 -5.87 -17.84 2.63
CA GLU A 143 -4.67 -18.54 2.16
C GLU A 143 -3.59 -17.54 1.73
N THR A 144 -2.40 -17.65 2.32
CA THR A 144 -1.28 -16.77 1.99
C THR A 144 -0.90 -16.93 0.52
N ILE A 145 -0.72 -15.80 -0.16
CA ILE A 145 -0.29 -15.78 -1.55
C ILE A 145 1.23 -15.69 -1.64
N SER A 146 1.81 -16.50 -2.53
CA SER A 146 3.25 -16.56 -2.72
C SER A 146 3.68 -15.86 -4.02
N SER A 147 4.96 -15.51 -4.13
CA SER A 147 5.54 -15.01 -5.39
C SER A 147 5.53 -16.04 -6.53
N GLY A 148 5.33 -17.34 -6.22
CA GLY A 148 5.15 -18.39 -7.22
C GLY A 148 3.79 -18.30 -7.92
N ASP A 149 2.74 -18.01 -7.16
CA ASP A 149 1.38 -17.87 -7.67
C ASP A 149 1.14 -16.46 -8.23
N PHE A 150 1.70 -15.45 -7.56
CA PHE A 150 1.56 -14.04 -7.91
C PHE A 150 2.94 -13.38 -8.09
N PRO A 151 3.59 -13.55 -9.27
CA PRO A 151 4.94 -13.03 -9.51
C PRO A 151 5.03 -11.50 -9.45
N LEU A 152 3.91 -10.79 -9.62
CA LEU A 152 3.85 -9.33 -9.52
C LEU A 152 4.09 -8.81 -8.10
N LEU A 153 3.97 -9.65 -7.06
CA LEU A 153 4.36 -9.29 -5.69
C LEU A 153 5.83 -8.89 -5.60
N ALA A 154 6.70 -9.53 -6.38
CA ALA A 154 8.13 -9.23 -6.41
C ALA A 154 8.45 -7.84 -6.99
N ASN A 155 7.49 -7.21 -7.70
CA ASN A 155 7.63 -5.86 -8.22
C ASN A 155 7.17 -4.78 -7.22
N ILE A 156 6.60 -5.17 -6.08
CA ILE A 156 6.24 -4.24 -5.02
C ILE A 156 7.51 -3.84 -4.28
N ASP A 157 7.86 -2.56 -4.39
CA ASP A 157 8.95 -1.97 -3.62
C ASP A 157 8.48 -1.77 -2.17
N VAL A 158 9.36 -2.06 -1.22
CA VAL A 158 9.09 -1.89 0.21
C VAL A 158 10.17 -1.00 0.80
N ASP A 159 9.77 0.06 1.49
CA ASP A 159 10.67 1.01 2.16
C ASP A 159 10.34 1.08 3.66
N LEU A 160 11.37 1.03 4.51
CA LEU A 160 11.24 1.22 5.95
C LEU A 160 11.55 2.66 6.35
N TRP A 161 10.59 3.32 6.98
CA TRP A 161 10.67 4.69 7.49
C TRP A 161 10.68 4.69 9.02
N ILE A 162 11.71 5.30 9.60
CA ILE A 162 11.91 5.38 11.06
C ILE A 162 11.84 6.85 11.49
N PRO A 163 11.16 7.19 12.61
CA PRO A 163 11.13 8.55 13.12
C PRO A 163 12.53 9.12 13.28
N ASP A 164 12.74 10.33 12.77
CA ASP A 164 14.03 11.00 12.86
C ASP A 164 13.93 12.11 13.92
N PRO A 165 14.66 12.01 15.05
CA PRO A 165 14.61 13.02 16.11
C PRO A 165 15.12 14.40 15.65
N HIS A 166 15.83 14.46 14.52
CA HIS A 166 16.31 15.71 13.93
C HIS A 166 15.32 16.34 12.94
N LYS A 167 14.22 15.65 12.61
CA LYS A 167 13.18 16.14 11.71
C LYS A 167 11.88 16.35 12.48
N THR A 168 11.34 17.56 12.39
CA THR A 168 10.04 17.87 12.97
C THR A 168 9.23 18.66 11.96
N SER A 169 8.09 18.12 11.55
CA SER A 169 7.17 18.86 10.69
C SER A 169 6.41 19.87 11.53
N ARG A 170 6.35 21.13 11.07
CA ARG A 170 5.54 22.18 11.70
C ARG A 170 4.04 21.91 11.60
N LEU A 171 3.62 21.10 10.62
CA LEU A 171 2.21 20.82 10.33
C LEU A 171 1.73 19.50 10.96
N LEU A 172 2.60 18.49 11.01
CA LEU A 172 2.24 17.14 11.48
C LEU A 172 2.73 16.85 12.91
N GLY A 173 3.57 17.71 13.49
CA GLY A 173 4.19 17.46 14.79
C GLY A 173 5.23 16.33 14.73
N THR A 174 5.49 15.72 15.89
CA THR A 174 6.26 14.49 16.01
C THR A 174 5.31 13.32 15.84
N VAL A 175 5.48 12.58 14.74
CA VAL A 175 4.77 11.32 14.52
C VAL A 175 5.70 10.22 15.01
N ASP A 176 5.27 9.53 16.06
CA ASP A 176 6.01 8.42 16.65
C ASP A 176 5.63 7.10 15.94
N GLY A 177 6.57 6.16 15.89
CA GLY A 177 6.38 4.84 15.27
C GLY A 177 7.04 4.68 13.91
N ALA A 178 7.53 3.48 13.60
CA ALA A 178 8.11 3.17 12.29
C ALA A 178 7.03 2.64 11.33
N PHE A 179 7.19 2.94 10.04
CA PHE A 179 6.23 2.58 9.00
C PHE A 179 6.92 1.88 7.83
N LEU A 180 6.22 0.91 7.24
CA LEU A 180 6.53 0.36 5.93
C LEU A 180 5.73 1.12 4.89
N VAL A 181 6.37 1.57 3.82
CA VAL A 181 5.70 2.09 2.63
C VAL A 181 5.88 1.09 1.51
N LEU A 182 4.77 0.60 0.97
CA LEU A 182 4.76 -0.30 -0.16
C LEU A 182 4.34 0.48 -1.40
N ARG A 183 5.06 0.24 -2.50
CA ARG A 183 4.82 0.94 -3.77
C ARG A 183 4.75 -0.03 -4.92
N PHE A 184 3.76 0.15 -5.80
CA PHE A 184 3.60 -0.67 -6.98
C PHE A 184 3.30 0.17 -8.23
N PRO A 185 3.74 -0.29 -9.43
CA PRO A 185 3.40 0.36 -10.70
C PRO A 185 1.90 0.31 -10.98
N TRP A 186 1.31 1.44 -11.38
CA TRP A 186 -0.12 1.51 -11.71
C TRP A 186 -0.36 1.77 -13.20
N MET A 187 -0.63 0.72 -13.96
CA MET A 187 -0.76 0.81 -15.43
C MET A 187 -2.09 1.37 -15.93
N ALA A 188 -3.16 1.36 -15.13
CA ALA A 188 -4.45 1.95 -15.51
C ALA A 188 -4.52 3.47 -15.23
N ALA A 189 -3.36 4.13 -15.18
CA ALA A 189 -3.25 5.55 -14.99
C ALA A 189 -3.72 6.31 -16.24
N GLY A 190 -4.68 7.23 -16.08
CA GLY A 190 -5.11 8.12 -17.15
C GLY A 190 -3.99 9.05 -17.62
N LEU A 191 -4.18 9.73 -18.75
CA LEU A 191 -3.19 10.66 -19.32
C LEU A 191 -2.71 11.72 -18.30
N MET A 192 -3.64 12.21 -17.47
CA MET A 192 -3.31 13.17 -16.40
C MET A 192 -2.41 12.58 -15.31
N GLN A 193 -2.57 11.31 -14.95
CA GLN A 193 -1.71 10.64 -13.96
C GLN A 193 -0.33 10.34 -14.53
N GLN A 194 -0.23 10.02 -15.83
CA GLN A 194 1.06 9.89 -16.49
C GLN A 194 1.82 11.22 -16.55
N ILE A 195 1.12 12.31 -16.86
CA ILE A 195 1.71 13.66 -16.86
C ILE A 195 2.11 14.07 -15.44
N SER A 196 1.23 13.84 -14.46
CA SER A 196 1.51 14.09 -13.04
C SER A 196 2.77 13.34 -12.59
N ALA A 197 2.84 12.03 -12.79
CA ALA A 197 4.01 11.23 -12.44
C ALA A 197 5.31 11.79 -13.07
N LYS A 198 5.24 12.23 -14.33
CA LYS A 198 6.40 12.81 -15.03
C LYS A 198 6.85 14.16 -14.50
N ILE A 199 5.91 14.98 -14.05
CA ILE A 199 6.21 16.29 -13.45
C ILE A 199 6.77 16.09 -12.04
N SER A 200 6.19 15.19 -11.25
CA SER A 200 6.54 14.98 -9.84
C SER A 200 7.83 14.19 -9.64
N HIS A 201 8.03 13.15 -10.44
CA HIS A 201 9.11 12.18 -10.24
C HIS A 201 10.06 12.08 -11.45
N GLY A 202 9.94 13.00 -12.41
CA GLY A 202 10.84 13.13 -13.56
C GLY A 202 10.33 12.45 -14.84
N LEU A 203 10.92 12.82 -15.98
CA LEU A 203 10.43 12.46 -17.33
C LEU A 203 10.30 10.94 -17.59
N ARG A 204 11.04 10.11 -16.85
CA ARG A 204 11.02 8.65 -16.93
C ARG A 204 10.10 7.98 -15.91
N ALA A 205 9.49 8.74 -15.00
CA ALA A 205 8.61 8.20 -14.00
C ALA A 205 7.39 7.51 -14.62
N ALA A 206 7.08 6.36 -14.04
CA ALA A 206 5.81 5.68 -14.23
C ALA A 206 4.85 6.11 -13.11
N PRO A 207 3.54 6.13 -13.38
CA PRO A 207 2.54 6.28 -12.34
C PRO A 207 2.61 5.10 -11.38
N GLU A 208 2.70 5.41 -10.10
CA GLU A 208 2.79 4.43 -9.00
C GLU A 208 1.70 4.74 -7.97
N LYS A 209 1.39 3.74 -7.16
CA LYS A 209 0.56 3.92 -5.97
C LYS A 209 1.32 3.45 -4.74
N GLU A 210 1.13 4.17 -3.65
CA GLU A 210 1.74 3.92 -2.36
C GLU A 210 0.67 3.69 -1.30
N PHE A 211 0.96 2.81 -0.35
CA PHE A 211 0.20 2.65 0.88
C PHE A 211 1.16 2.34 2.04
N MET A 212 0.67 2.52 3.27
CA MET A 212 1.50 2.52 4.46
C MET A 212 1.01 1.47 5.46
N LEU A 213 1.95 0.80 6.14
CA LEU A 213 1.65 -0.16 7.20
C LEU A 213 2.50 0.14 8.44
N PRO A 214 1.94 0.06 9.66
CA PRO A 214 2.71 0.27 10.88
C PRO A 214 3.68 -0.89 11.14
N VAL A 215 4.88 -0.60 11.63
CA VAL A 215 5.83 -1.67 12.04
C VAL A 215 5.46 -2.20 13.43
N SER A 216 5.10 -1.29 14.34
CA SER A 216 4.56 -1.62 15.66
C SER A 216 3.25 -2.38 15.53
N PHE A 217 3.05 -3.35 16.42
CA PHE A 217 1.79 -4.06 16.49
C PHE A 217 0.70 -3.10 17.01
N PRO A 218 -0.44 -2.96 16.30
CA PRO A 218 -1.50 -2.05 16.72
C PRO A 218 -2.08 -2.39 18.09
N ASP A 219 -2.42 -1.38 18.90
CA ASP A 219 -3.06 -1.62 20.20
C ASP A 219 -4.56 -1.96 20.06
N GLU A 220 -5.20 -2.42 21.14
CA GLU A 220 -6.63 -2.82 21.10
C GLU A 220 -7.58 -1.67 20.70
N ASN A 221 -7.23 -0.43 21.05
CA ASN A 221 -8.03 0.73 20.69
C ASN A 221 -7.84 1.06 19.20
N GLU A 222 -6.63 1.01 18.68
CA GLU A 222 -6.29 1.17 17.27
C GLU A 222 -6.96 0.09 16.42
N ILE A 223 -6.92 -1.18 16.84
CA ILE A 223 -7.62 -2.29 16.20
C ILE A 223 -9.11 -1.98 16.07
N ARG A 224 -9.75 -1.54 17.15
CA ARG A 224 -11.19 -1.23 17.15
C ARG A 224 -11.53 -0.01 16.31
N VAL A 225 -10.72 1.05 16.37
CA VAL A 225 -10.97 2.31 15.67
C VAL A 225 -10.77 2.16 14.16
N GLN A 226 -9.73 1.44 13.75
CA GLN A 226 -9.43 1.20 12.34
C GLN A 226 -10.27 0.06 11.74
N GLY A 227 -10.98 -0.71 12.58
CA GLY A 227 -11.83 -1.81 12.13
C GLY A 227 -11.04 -3.05 11.73
N TYR A 228 -9.84 -3.23 12.27
CA TYR A 228 -9.08 -4.46 12.07
C TYR A 228 -9.76 -5.63 12.77
N SER A 229 -9.61 -6.83 12.21
CA SER A 229 -10.20 -8.05 12.76
C SER A 229 -9.19 -9.18 12.76
N PHE A 230 -9.31 -10.11 13.71
CA PHE A 230 -8.51 -11.33 13.67
C PHE A 230 -9.23 -12.36 12.79
N ALA A 231 -8.48 -13.00 11.89
CA ALA A 231 -9.00 -14.09 11.07
C ALA A 231 -7.99 -15.23 10.96
N GLU A 232 -8.50 -16.41 10.60
CA GLU A 232 -7.69 -17.59 10.36
C GLU A 232 -7.06 -17.52 8.98
N VAL A 233 -5.74 -17.63 8.94
CA VAL A 233 -4.93 -17.62 7.72
C VAL A 233 -4.03 -18.83 7.68
N ARG A 234 -3.96 -19.49 6.51
CA ARG A 234 -3.07 -20.60 6.22
C ARG A 234 -1.75 -20.05 5.71
N ILE A 235 -0.74 -20.09 6.56
CA ILE A 235 0.65 -19.70 6.25
C ILE A 235 1.47 -20.98 6.14
N GLU A 236 2.07 -21.23 4.97
CA GLU A 236 2.93 -22.41 4.72
C GLU A 236 2.27 -23.75 5.11
N GLY A 237 0.96 -23.87 4.91
CA GLY A 237 0.19 -25.08 5.25
C GLY A 237 -0.31 -25.17 6.69
N HIS A 238 0.03 -24.23 7.55
CA HIS A 238 -0.45 -24.15 8.93
C HIS A 238 -1.50 -23.06 9.10
N VAL A 239 -2.64 -23.39 9.71
CA VAL A 239 -3.68 -22.40 10.04
C VAL A 239 -3.28 -21.70 11.35
N THR A 240 -3.14 -20.37 11.27
CA THR A 240 -2.86 -19.50 12.42
C THR A 240 -3.82 -18.33 12.43
N THR A 241 -4.05 -17.75 13.60
CA THR A 241 -4.82 -16.51 13.71
C THR A 241 -3.87 -15.32 13.58
N ALA A 242 -4.15 -14.45 12.62
CA ALA A 242 -3.41 -13.22 12.37
C ALA A 242 -4.37 -12.02 12.28
N LEU A 243 -3.83 -10.81 12.43
CA LEU A 243 -4.63 -9.58 12.37
C LEU A 243 -4.81 -9.17 10.90
N ASN A 244 -6.04 -9.24 10.40
CA ASN A 244 -6.46 -8.76 9.09
C ASN A 244 -6.49 -7.23 9.07
N MET A 245 -5.70 -6.65 8.17
CA MET A 245 -5.57 -5.22 7.94
C MET A 245 -5.94 -4.87 6.48
N GLU A 246 -6.86 -5.60 5.86
CA GLU A 246 -7.35 -5.37 4.49
C GLU A 246 -7.80 -3.93 4.21
N VAL A 247 -8.27 -3.22 5.23
CA VAL A 247 -8.72 -1.82 5.12
C VAL A 247 -7.59 -0.86 4.73
N GLU A 248 -6.33 -1.24 4.97
CA GLU A 248 -5.15 -0.48 4.58
C GLU A 248 -4.75 -0.71 3.11
N LEU A 249 -5.38 -1.67 2.43
CA LEU A 249 -5.05 -1.99 1.05
C LEU A 249 -5.79 -1.10 0.06
N PRO A 250 -5.08 -0.51 -0.92
CA PRO A 250 -5.75 0.17 -2.01
C PRO A 250 -6.45 -0.85 -2.91
N ALA A 251 -7.69 -0.56 -3.32
CA ALA A 251 -8.49 -1.44 -4.19
C ALA A 251 -7.80 -1.75 -5.54
N GLU A 252 -6.87 -0.90 -5.96
CA GLU A 252 -6.06 -1.10 -7.16
C GLU A 252 -5.03 -2.21 -7.04
N LEU A 253 -4.58 -2.55 -5.83
CA LEU A 253 -3.57 -3.57 -5.63
C LEU A 253 -4.06 -4.95 -6.08
N ALA A 254 -5.30 -5.32 -5.73
CA ALA A 254 -5.92 -6.56 -6.18
C ALA A 254 -5.97 -6.65 -7.71
N ARG A 255 -6.31 -5.55 -8.39
CA ARG A 255 -6.32 -5.46 -9.86
C ARG A 255 -4.92 -5.55 -10.46
N TYR A 256 -3.94 -4.92 -9.81
CA TYR A 256 -2.55 -4.98 -10.26
C TYR A 256 -2.01 -6.40 -10.17
N LEU A 257 -2.26 -7.09 -9.08
CA LEU A 257 -1.82 -8.47 -8.86
C LEU A 257 -2.62 -9.49 -9.68
N GLY A 258 -3.78 -9.11 -10.21
CA GLY A 258 -4.67 -10.02 -10.95
C GLY A 258 -5.38 -11.02 -10.03
N VAL A 259 -5.57 -10.66 -8.76
CA VAL A 259 -6.29 -11.49 -7.79
C VAL A 259 -7.78 -11.39 -8.11
N GLU A 260 -8.41 -12.52 -8.42
CA GLU A 260 -9.85 -12.59 -8.71
C GLU A 260 -10.69 -12.57 -7.44
N HIS A 261 -10.13 -13.09 -6.35
CA HIS A 261 -10.75 -13.20 -5.04
C HIS A 261 -10.44 -11.99 -4.14
N HIS A 262 -11.02 -11.99 -2.94
CA HIS A 262 -10.78 -10.92 -1.97
C HIS A 262 -9.33 -10.96 -1.49
N LEU A 263 -8.60 -9.86 -1.66
CA LEU A 263 -7.21 -9.71 -1.23
C LEU A 263 -7.16 -9.06 0.15
N GLY A 264 -6.41 -9.66 1.07
CA GLY A 264 -6.15 -9.15 2.40
C GLY A 264 -4.65 -9.08 2.68
N ILE A 265 -4.31 -8.33 3.73
CA ILE A 265 -2.96 -8.30 4.28
C ILE A 265 -3.03 -8.56 5.77
N PHE A 266 -2.14 -9.42 6.24
CA PHE A 266 -2.17 -9.96 7.58
C PHE A 266 -0.91 -9.58 8.33
N ARG A 267 -1.07 -9.01 9.53
CA ARG A 267 0.04 -8.79 10.45
C ARG A 267 0.31 -10.08 11.23
N CYS A 268 1.45 -10.69 10.97
CA CYS A 268 1.93 -11.90 11.64
C CYS A 268 2.64 -11.54 12.94
N SER A 269 2.28 -12.17 14.06
CA SER A 269 3.03 -11.95 15.30
C SER A 269 4.40 -12.63 15.20
N THR A 270 5.49 -11.88 15.41
CA THR A 270 6.85 -12.45 15.45
C THR A 270 7.05 -13.49 16.56
N ALA A 271 6.10 -13.61 17.50
CA ALA A 271 6.08 -14.68 18.50
C ALA A 271 5.60 -16.03 17.94
N GLN A 272 4.95 -16.08 16.77
CA GLN A 272 4.30 -17.30 16.25
C GLN A 272 5.24 -18.23 15.47
N ILE A 273 6.49 -17.82 15.18
CA ILE A 273 7.49 -18.71 14.54
C ILE A 273 8.14 -19.65 15.58
N THR A 274 7.98 -19.36 16.88
CA THR A 274 8.25 -20.35 17.92
C THR A 274 6.97 -21.15 18.11
N ILE A 275 7.03 -22.45 17.77
CA ILE A 275 5.99 -23.44 18.04
C ILE A 275 5.63 -23.38 19.54
N ASP A 276 4.58 -22.65 19.86
CA ASP A 276 3.79 -22.74 21.10
C ASP A 276 2.47 -22.01 20.83
N PRO A 277 1.32 -22.53 21.30
CA PRO A 277 0.05 -21.85 21.15
C PRO A 277 0.12 -20.48 21.85
N PRO A 278 -0.44 -19.42 21.24
CA PRO A 278 -0.36 -18.10 21.81
C PRO A 278 -1.10 -18.03 23.15
N VAL A 279 -0.55 -17.28 24.11
CA VAL A 279 -1.02 -17.10 25.49
C VAL A 279 -2.49 -16.66 25.60
N TRP A 280 -3.09 -16.08 24.55
CA TRP A 280 -4.52 -15.75 24.53
C TRP A 280 -5.43 -16.99 24.37
N ALA A 281 -4.92 -18.13 23.90
CA ALA A 281 -5.64 -19.40 23.88
C ALA A 281 -5.89 -19.95 25.30
N GLU A 282 -5.03 -19.63 26.29
CA GLU A 282 -5.28 -19.95 27.70
C GLU A 282 -6.39 -19.08 28.31
N TYR A 283 -6.61 -17.87 27.80
CA TYR A 283 -7.67 -16.99 28.29
C TYR A 283 -9.07 -17.47 27.93
N LYS A 284 -9.22 -18.09 26.75
CA LYS A 284 -10.50 -18.70 26.32
C LYS A 284 -10.83 -19.96 27.11
N VAL A 285 -9.82 -20.68 27.61
CA VAL A 285 -10.02 -21.86 28.48
C VAL A 285 -10.36 -21.45 29.91
N ARG A 286 -9.74 -20.38 30.45
CA ARG A 286 -10.05 -19.92 31.83
C ARG A 286 -11.44 -19.32 31.97
N HIS A 287 -11.93 -18.55 30.99
CA HIS A 287 -13.26 -17.94 31.09
C HIS A 287 -14.44 -18.86 30.75
N ASN A 288 -14.18 -20.05 30.19
CA ASN A 288 -15.25 -21.02 29.90
C ASN A 288 -15.42 -22.08 31.01
N PHE A 289 -14.49 -22.16 31.97
CA PHE A 289 -14.59 -23.10 33.10
C PHE A 289 -15.32 -22.51 34.32
N ASP A 290 -15.38 -21.18 34.45
CA ASP A 290 -16.09 -20.50 35.55
C ASP A 290 -17.62 -20.42 35.37
N ARG A 291 -18.20 -21.09 34.36
CA ARG A 291 -19.65 -21.07 34.09
C ARG A 291 -20.35 -22.41 34.31
N ILE A 292 -19.65 -23.43 34.81
CA ILE A 292 -20.24 -24.72 35.17
C ILE A 292 -19.76 -25.10 36.57
N ASP A 293 -20.19 -24.37 37.60
CA ASP A 293 -20.26 -24.85 38.98
C ASP A 293 -21.06 -23.83 39.80
N GLY A 294 -22.38 -24.03 39.88
CA GLY A 294 -23.23 -23.12 40.63
C GLY A 294 -24.72 -23.31 40.46
N ASN A 295 -25.22 -24.54 40.54
CA ASN A 295 -26.62 -24.76 40.89
C ASN A 295 -26.81 -26.11 41.59
N ASP A 296 -26.39 -26.16 42.85
CA ASP A 296 -26.88 -27.18 43.78
C ASP A 296 -27.10 -26.58 45.16
N GLY A 297 -28.33 -26.72 45.66
CA GLY A 297 -28.72 -26.45 47.04
C GLY A 297 -29.47 -25.14 47.26
N ASP A 298 -30.80 -25.19 47.33
CA ASP A 298 -31.45 -25.29 48.65
C ASP A 298 -32.97 -25.27 48.49
N SER A 299 -33.62 -26.39 48.80
CA SER A 299 -35.07 -26.47 48.99
C SER A 299 -35.38 -27.71 49.79
N ARG A 300 -35.18 -27.64 51.11
CA ARG A 300 -35.95 -28.48 52.05
C ARG A 300 -35.99 -27.91 53.47
N ASN A 301 -37.22 -27.68 53.92
CA ASN A 301 -37.74 -27.58 55.29
C ASN A 301 -37.39 -26.35 56.12
N ILE A 302 -38.42 -25.54 56.45
CA ILE A 302 -38.98 -25.41 57.82
C ILE A 302 -40.48 -25.01 57.75
N ARG A 303 -41.35 -25.85 58.36
CA ARG A 303 -42.73 -25.64 58.89
C ARG A 303 -43.88 -25.23 57.97
#